data_AF-A0A662LZF5-F1
#
_entry.id   AF-A0A662LZF5-F1
#
_cell.length_a   1.000
_cell.length_b   1.000
_cell.length_c   1.000
_cell.angle_alpha   90.00
_cell.angle_beta   90.00
_cell.angle_gamma   90.00
#
_symmetry.space_group_name_H-M   'P 1'
#
loop_
_entity.id
_entity.type
_entity.pdbx_description
1 polymer ?
#
loop_
_entity_poly.entity_id
_entity_poly.type
_entity_poly.pdbx_seq_one_letter_code
_entity_poly.pdbx_strand_id
1 'polypeptide(L)'
;MGDKMRRIIIGGVVAMVVLMGSLPQIGEGMHKTEKNLDGVSISWEGGFGVQLVITNNNNYSIYNVSLDSISISGFVISSLANNAGMTIAEMPPETSISFGSLMIGVGPVAIAAQISYDEQGEHVVREAIGNFFFLGMLVLPVQ
;
A
#
# COMPACT_ATOMS: atom_id res chain seq x y z
N MET A 1 -2.37 -11.15 41.23
CA MET A 1 -2.05 -10.13 40.20
C MET A 1 -2.70 -8.83 40.63
N GLY A 2 -1.88 -7.87 41.06
CA GLY A 2 -2.36 -6.65 41.71
C GLY A 2 -3.07 -5.72 40.75
N ASP A 3 -4.07 -5.01 41.26
CA ASP A 3 -4.98 -4.11 40.56
C ASP A 3 -4.27 -3.05 39.67
N LYS A 4 -3.01 -2.73 39.99
CA LYS A 4 -2.10 -1.92 39.16
C LYS A 4 -1.80 -2.53 37.78
N MET A 5 -1.55 -3.83 37.71
CA MET A 5 -1.16 -4.52 36.47
C MET A 5 -2.33 -4.62 35.49
N ARG A 6 -3.56 -4.76 36.02
CA ARG A 6 -4.80 -4.75 35.21
C ARG A 6 -5.08 -3.37 34.61
N ARG A 7 -4.82 -2.28 35.37
CA ARG A 7 -4.98 -0.89 34.90
C ARG A 7 -3.97 -0.51 33.82
N ILE A 8 -2.74 -1.03 33.89
CA ILE A 8 -1.71 -0.79 32.85
C ILE A 8 -2.11 -1.49 31.54
N ILE A 9 -2.59 -2.73 31.62
CA ILE A 9 -3.04 -3.48 30.44
C ILE A 9 -4.28 -2.81 29.81
N ILE A 10 -5.26 -2.44 30.63
CA ILE A 10 -6.48 -1.76 30.16
C ILE A 10 -6.15 -0.37 29.60
N GLY A 11 -5.27 0.39 30.24
CA GLY A 11 -4.82 1.69 29.76
C GLY A 11 -4.07 1.59 28.42
N GLY A 12 -3.27 0.54 28.24
CA GLY A 12 -2.59 0.27 26.96
C GLY A 12 -3.54 -0.09 25.84
N VAL A 13 -4.56 -0.92 26.10
CA VAL A 13 -5.58 -1.29 25.10
C VAL A 13 -6.47 -0.10 24.74
N VAL A 14 -6.88 0.71 25.72
CA VAL A 14 -7.70 1.91 25.47
C VAL A 14 -6.90 2.99 24.72
N ALA A 15 -5.61 3.19 25.06
CA ALA A 15 -4.76 4.11 24.32
C ALA A 15 -4.55 3.66 22.86
N MET A 16 -4.46 2.34 22.62
CA MET A 16 -4.34 1.79 21.27
C MET A 16 -5.64 1.97 20.45
N VAL A 17 -6.82 1.77 21.05
CA VAL A 17 -8.12 2.01 20.39
C VAL A 17 -8.34 3.50 20.10
N VAL A 18 -7.93 4.40 21.00
CA VAL A 18 -8.01 5.84 20.79
C VAL A 18 -7.05 6.31 19.69
N LEU A 19 -5.85 5.73 19.60
CA LEU A 19 -4.91 6.02 18.52
C LEU A 19 -5.39 5.52 17.15
N MET A 20 -6.13 4.40 17.10
CA MET A 20 -6.80 3.94 15.88
C MET A 20 -7.99 4.83 15.48
N GLY A 21 -8.63 5.50 16.45
CA GLY A 21 -9.72 6.46 16.21
C GLY A 21 -9.27 7.90 15.90
N SER A 22 -8.00 8.24 16.12
CA SER A 22 -7.43 9.58 15.88
C SER A 22 -6.58 9.68 14.61
N LEU A 23 -6.50 8.62 13.81
CA LEU A 23 -6.11 8.79 12.41
C LEU A 23 -7.16 9.72 11.80
N PRO A 24 -6.76 10.81 11.12
CA PRO A 24 -7.73 11.63 10.41
C PRO A 24 -8.53 10.68 9.53
N GLN A 25 -9.84 10.64 9.76
CA GLN A 25 -10.74 10.16 8.74
C GLN A 25 -10.45 11.07 7.55
N ILE A 26 -9.70 10.57 6.57
CA ILE A 26 -9.63 11.18 5.24
C ILE A 26 -11.00 10.89 4.61
N GLY A 27 -12.02 11.52 5.19
CA GLY A 27 -13.32 11.67 4.61
C GLY A 27 -13.23 12.80 3.60
N GLU A 28 -13.76 12.51 2.42
CA GLU A 28 -14.40 13.51 1.56
C GLU A 28 -13.44 14.52 0.92
N GLY A 29 -12.77 14.07 -0.16
CA GLY A 29 -12.00 15.00 -0.98
C GLY A 29 -11.31 14.45 -2.21
N MET A 30 -11.71 13.31 -2.78
CA MET A 30 -11.31 13.00 -4.16
C MET A 30 -12.48 13.28 -5.08
N HIS A 31 -12.41 14.47 -5.68
CA HIS A 31 -13.17 14.84 -6.85
C HIS A 31 -13.23 13.66 -7.83
N LYS A 32 -14.44 13.12 -8.01
CA LYS A 32 -14.81 12.45 -9.26
C LYS A 32 -14.77 13.49 -10.37
N THR A 33 -13.60 13.79 -10.90
CA THR A 33 -13.47 14.36 -12.24
C THR A 33 -12.09 14.03 -12.78
N GLU A 34 -11.97 12.91 -13.48
CA GLU A 34 -11.08 12.86 -14.63
C GLU A 34 -11.58 11.79 -15.58
N LYS A 35 -11.43 12.10 -16.87
CA LYS A 35 -11.99 11.38 -17.99
C LYS A 35 -11.52 9.92 -17.94
N ASN A 36 -12.46 9.01 -17.74
CA ASN A 36 -12.25 7.58 -17.52
C ASN A 36 -11.44 6.94 -18.66
N LEU A 37 -10.13 6.80 -18.44
CA LEU A 37 -9.18 5.94 -19.16
C LEU A 37 -8.61 4.92 -18.16
N ASP A 38 -9.45 4.34 -17.29
CA ASP A 38 -9.03 3.40 -16.23
C ASP A 38 -8.68 2.00 -16.79
N GLY A 39 -7.75 1.93 -17.74
CA GLY A 39 -7.19 0.66 -18.19
C GLY A 39 -6.12 0.13 -17.25
N VAL A 40 -5.50 0.96 -16.40
CA VAL A 40 -4.46 0.50 -15.47
C VAL A 40 -5.06 0.20 -14.09
N SER A 41 -4.97 -1.04 -13.63
CA SER A 41 -5.38 -1.43 -12.28
C SER A 41 -4.19 -1.61 -11.36
N ILE A 42 -4.30 -1.13 -10.13
CA ILE A 42 -3.24 -1.20 -9.12
C ILE A 42 -3.82 -1.83 -7.86
N SER A 43 -3.19 -2.89 -7.37
CA SER A 43 -3.64 -3.64 -6.19
C SER A 43 -2.49 -4.00 -5.27
N TRP A 44 -2.83 -4.15 -3.99
CA TRP A 44 -1.92 -4.63 -2.97
C TRP A 44 -2.27 -6.07 -2.62
N GLU A 45 -1.27 -6.94 -2.62
CA GLU A 45 -1.40 -8.36 -2.28
C GLU A 45 -0.55 -8.70 -1.04
N GLY A 46 -1.11 -9.55 -0.18
CA GLY A 46 -0.46 -10.07 1.02
C GLY A 46 -0.23 -11.58 0.91
N GLY A 47 0.71 -12.09 1.71
CA GLY A 47 1.03 -13.51 1.78
C GLY A 47 2.29 -13.69 2.60
N PHE A 48 3.42 -13.94 1.96
CA PHE A 48 4.73 -13.84 2.57
C PHE A 48 5.38 -12.50 2.20
N GLY A 49 5.23 -11.49 3.07
CA GLY A 49 5.50 -10.10 2.74
C GLY A 49 4.34 -9.42 2.00
N VAL A 50 4.65 -8.32 1.33
CA VAL A 50 3.66 -7.49 0.62
C VAL A 50 4.12 -7.25 -0.81
N GLN A 51 3.17 -7.24 -1.73
CA GLN A 51 3.41 -7.02 -3.15
C GLN A 51 2.44 -5.98 -3.70
N LEU A 52 2.99 -4.98 -4.40
CA LEU A 52 2.20 -4.09 -5.24
C LEU A 52 2.13 -4.70 -6.63
N VAL A 53 0.93 -4.93 -7.15
CA VAL A 53 0.69 -5.43 -8.50
C VAL A 53 0.11 -4.29 -9.33
N ILE A 54 0.70 -4.06 -10.50
CA ILE A 54 0.20 -3.11 -11.49
C ILE A 54 -0.13 -3.93 -12.74
N THR A 55 -1.32 -3.74 -13.28
CA THR A 55 -1.80 -4.42 -14.48
C THR A 55 -2.24 -3.38 -15.49
N ASN A 56 -1.73 -3.51 -16.72
CA ASN A 56 -2.15 -2.70 -17.84
C ASN A 56 -3.25 -3.45 -18.60
N ASN A 57 -4.51 -3.11 -18.35
CA ASN A 57 -5.69 -3.62 -19.07
C ASN A 57 -6.08 -2.72 -20.26
N ASN A 58 -5.20 -1.80 -20.68
CA ASN A 58 -5.38 -1.10 -21.94
C ASN A 58 -5.01 -2.02 -23.11
N ASN A 59 -5.58 -1.72 -24.29
CA ASN A 59 -5.17 -2.34 -25.54
C ASN A 59 -3.90 -1.69 -26.17
N TYR A 60 -3.19 -0.84 -25.42
CA TYR A 60 -1.95 -0.16 -25.83
C TYR A 60 -0.91 -0.19 -24.70
N SER A 61 0.37 -0.03 -25.05
CA SER A 61 1.47 0.03 -24.08
C SER A 61 1.43 1.33 -23.27
N ILE A 62 1.79 1.23 -21.99
CA ILE A 62 2.14 2.37 -21.14
C ILE A 62 3.66 2.38 -20.91
N TYR A 63 4.23 3.54 -20.63
CA TYR A 63 5.68 3.73 -20.58
C TYR A 63 6.15 4.28 -19.25
N ASN A 64 7.44 4.12 -18.97
CA ASN A 64 8.11 4.69 -17.80
C ASN A 64 7.38 4.41 -16.47
N VAL A 65 6.84 3.20 -16.32
CA VAL A 65 6.11 2.80 -15.11
C VAL A 65 7.07 2.76 -13.94
N SER A 66 6.85 3.62 -12.96
CA SER A 66 7.76 3.85 -11.84
C SER A 66 7.05 3.71 -10.51
N LEU A 67 7.75 3.12 -9.54
CA LEU A 67 7.37 3.16 -8.13
C LEU A 67 8.15 4.29 -7.46
N ASP A 68 7.54 5.46 -7.37
CA ASP A 68 8.24 6.69 -6.96
C ASP A 68 8.52 6.73 -5.46
N SER A 69 7.55 6.28 -4.67
CA SER A 69 7.72 6.21 -3.22
C SER A 69 6.84 5.14 -2.59
N ILE A 70 7.29 4.65 -1.44
CA ILE A 70 6.53 3.78 -0.55
C ILE A 70 6.60 4.39 0.86
N SER A 71 5.45 4.49 1.51
CA SER A 71 5.32 4.85 2.90
C SER A 71 4.62 3.72 3.66
N ILE A 72 5.11 3.46 4.87
CA ILE A 72 4.63 2.38 5.73
C ILE A 72 4.37 2.96 7.11
N SER A 73 3.20 2.71 7.65
CA SER A 73 2.80 3.11 9.00
C SER A 73 2.34 1.89 9.79
N GLY A 74 2.92 1.66 10.96
CA GLY A 74 2.60 0.53 11.83
C GLY A 74 3.85 -0.16 12.40
N PHE A 75 3.65 -1.37 12.93
CA PHE A 75 4.70 -2.15 13.57
C PHE A 75 5.43 -3.08 12.59
N VAL A 76 6.27 -2.49 11.74
CA VAL A 76 7.19 -3.21 10.86
C VAL A 76 8.58 -3.24 11.50
N ILE A 77 9.11 -4.44 11.67
CA ILE A 77 10.41 -4.72 12.32
C ILE A 77 11.54 -4.63 11.30
N SER A 78 11.32 -5.11 10.07
CA SER A 78 12.31 -5.11 9.00
C SER A 78 11.63 -5.20 7.63
N SER A 79 12.27 -4.63 6.62
CA SER A 79 11.93 -4.77 5.20
C SER A 79 13.19 -5.14 4.42
N LEU A 80 13.08 -6.17 3.59
CA LEU A 80 14.09 -6.62 2.64
C LEU A 80 13.54 -6.34 1.24
N ALA A 81 14.26 -5.51 0.49
CA ALA A 81 13.90 -4.89 -0.79
C ALA A 81 13.09 -3.59 -0.68
N ASN A 82 13.77 -2.48 -0.99
CA ASN A 82 13.15 -1.22 -1.36
C ASN A 82 13.21 -1.10 -2.88
N ASN A 83 12.09 -1.36 -3.54
CA ASN A 83 11.98 -1.21 -5.00
C ASN A 83 11.63 0.23 -5.41
N ALA A 84 11.61 1.19 -4.48
CA ALA A 84 11.39 2.59 -4.81
C ALA A 84 12.51 3.09 -5.73
N GLY A 85 12.11 3.81 -6.80
CA GLY A 85 13.00 4.26 -7.86
C GLY A 85 13.27 3.21 -8.95
N MET A 86 12.62 2.04 -8.91
CA MET A 86 12.59 1.14 -10.06
C MET A 86 11.64 1.67 -11.13
N THR A 87 12.14 1.76 -12.35
CA THR A 87 11.36 2.15 -13.53
C THR A 87 11.38 1.04 -14.57
N ILE A 88 10.21 0.73 -15.12
CA ILE A 88 10.02 -0.16 -16.25
C ILE A 88 9.75 0.70 -17.48
N ALA A 89 10.62 0.59 -18.48
CA ALA A 89 10.58 1.45 -19.67
C ALA A 89 9.27 1.32 -20.45
N GLU A 90 8.76 0.09 -20.59
CA GLU A 90 7.51 -0.20 -21.30
C GLU A 90 6.77 -1.35 -20.64
N MET A 91 5.46 -1.21 -20.52
CA MET A 91 4.53 -2.22 -20.05
C MET A 91 3.48 -2.49 -21.14
N PRO A 92 3.58 -3.62 -21.87
CA PRO A 92 2.70 -3.94 -22.97
C PRO A 92 1.22 -4.10 -22.56
N PRO A 93 0.29 -4.11 -23.53
CA PRO A 93 -1.13 -4.42 -23.30
C PRO A 93 -1.33 -5.75 -22.56
N GLU A 94 -2.32 -5.79 -21.66
CA GLU A 94 -2.74 -7.00 -20.92
C GLU A 94 -1.62 -7.67 -20.10
N THR A 95 -0.61 -6.90 -19.68
CA THR A 95 0.48 -7.41 -18.85
C THR A 95 0.34 -6.98 -17.40
N SER A 96 1.03 -7.70 -16.51
CA SER A 96 1.12 -7.36 -15.09
C SER A 96 2.58 -7.38 -14.65
N ILE A 97 2.92 -6.43 -13.80
CA ILE A 97 4.21 -6.32 -13.13
C ILE A 97 3.97 -6.28 -11.64
N SER A 98 5.00 -6.59 -10.86
CA SER A 98 4.88 -6.57 -9.42
C SER A 98 6.14 -6.11 -8.72
N PHE A 99 5.94 -5.33 -7.66
CA PHE A 99 6.99 -4.85 -6.77
C PHE A 99 6.78 -5.52 -5.40
N GLY A 100 7.55 -6.56 -5.14
CA GLY A 100 7.50 -7.31 -3.89
C GLY A 100 8.51 -6.81 -2.85
N SER A 101 8.10 -6.74 -1.59
CA SER A 101 9.00 -6.52 -0.46
C SER A 101 8.73 -7.56 0.62
N LEU A 102 9.80 -8.20 1.09
CA LEU A 102 9.72 -9.09 2.24
C LEU A 102 9.70 -8.23 3.50
N MET A 103 8.56 -8.18 4.16
CA MET A 103 8.36 -7.39 5.37
C MET A 103 8.06 -8.31 6.56
N ILE A 104 8.67 -8.00 7.70
CA ILE A 104 8.41 -8.67 8.98
C ILE A 104 7.77 -7.65 9.90
N GLY A 105 6.61 -7.97 10.46
CA GLY A 105 5.88 -7.08 11.36
C GLY A 105 4.93 -7.83 12.28
N VAL A 106 4.27 -7.10 13.18
CA VAL A 106 3.23 -7.66 14.06
C VAL A 106 2.11 -6.64 14.27
N GLY A 107 0.89 -7.00 13.90
CA GLY A 107 -0.29 -6.14 14.09
C GLY A 107 -0.70 -5.37 12.83
N PRO A 108 -1.58 -4.36 12.96
CA PRO A 108 -2.09 -3.60 11.84
C PRO A 108 -1.01 -2.70 11.23
N VAL A 109 -0.95 -2.68 9.91
CA VAL A 109 -0.01 -1.89 9.10
C VAL A 109 -0.78 -1.29 7.92
N ALA A 110 -0.57 0.00 7.68
CA ALA A 110 -1.02 0.70 6.48
C ALA A 110 0.19 0.95 5.59
N ILE A 111 0.03 0.70 4.30
CA ILE A 111 1.06 0.90 3.27
C ILE A 111 0.46 1.77 2.17
N ALA A 112 1.18 2.80 1.76
CA ALA A 112 0.82 3.61 0.61
C ALA A 112 2.00 3.70 -0.35
N ALA A 113 1.71 3.61 -1.65
CA ALA A 113 2.68 3.81 -2.71
C ALA A 113 2.20 4.90 -3.67
N GLN A 114 3.16 5.66 -4.19
CA GLN A 114 2.95 6.53 -5.34
C GLN A 114 3.58 5.88 -6.57
N ILE A 115 2.78 5.77 -7.62
CA ILE A 115 3.13 5.16 -8.89
C ILE A 115 2.96 6.24 -9.96
N SER A 116 3.89 6.31 -10.89
CA SER A 116 3.72 7.13 -12.09
C SER A 116 3.97 6.33 -13.36
N TYR A 117 3.36 6.78 -14.45
CA TYR A 117 3.55 6.20 -15.78
C TYR A 117 3.12 7.20 -16.85
N ASP A 118 3.58 6.99 -18.08
CA ASP A 118 3.19 7.79 -19.23
C ASP A 118 2.21 6.99 -20.11
N GLU A 119 1.07 7.61 -20.43
CA GLU A 119 0.10 7.06 -21.38
C GLU A 119 -0.32 8.13 -22.38
N GLN A 120 -0.31 7.77 -23.68
CA GLN A 120 -0.76 8.67 -24.77
C GLN A 120 -0.14 10.08 -24.77
N GLY A 121 1.05 10.25 -24.20
CA GLY A 121 1.75 11.54 -24.09
C GLY A 121 1.42 12.35 -22.84
N GLU A 122 0.60 11.82 -21.94
CA GLU A 122 0.31 12.39 -20.62
C GLU A 122 1.06 11.61 -19.53
N HIS A 123 1.57 12.34 -18.54
CA HIS A 123 2.17 11.75 -17.35
C HIS A 123 1.11 11.61 -16.26
N VAL A 124 0.88 10.38 -15.81
CA VAL A 124 -0.14 10.02 -14.84
C VAL A 124 0.51 9.63 -13.52
N VAL A 125 -0.03 10.15 -12.42
CA VAL A 125 0.38 9.79 -11.06
C VAL A 125 -0.83 9.19 -10.33
N ARG A 126 -0.61 8.05 -9.67
CA ARG A 126 -1.62 7.31 -8.92
C ARG A 126 -1.10 6.96 -7.53
N GLU A 127 -2.02 6.89 -6.59
CA GLU A 127 -1.76 6.41 -5.25
C GLU A 127 -2.46 5.08 -5.02
N ALA A 128 -1.75 4.15 -4.39
CA ALA A 128 -2.29 2.85 -4.00
C ALA A 128 -2.13 2.68 -2.50
N ILE A 129 -3.24 2.49 -1.79
CA ILE A 129 -3.27 2.33 -0.34
C ILE A 129 -3.73 0.91 -0.01
N GLY A 130 -3.01 0.24 0.88
CA GLY A 130 -3.29 -1.11 1.35
C GLY A 130 -3.26 -1.17 2.87
N ASN A 131 -4.25 -1.85 3.45
CA ASN A 131 -4.31 -2.13 4.89
C ASN A 131 -4.09 -3.62 5.13
N PHE A 132 -3.24 -3.92 6.11
CA PHE A 132 -2.76 -5.27 6.36
C PHE A 132 -2.66 -5.58 7.84
N PHE A 133 -2.70 -6.87 8.16
CA PHE A 133 -2.38 -7.39 9.48
C PHE A 133 -1.20 -8.36 9.37
N PHE A 134 -0.14 -8.04 10.10
CA PHE A 134 1.11 -8.80 10.08
C PHE A 134 1.18 -9.80 11.23
N LEU A 135 1.62 -11.02 10.93
CA LEU A 135 1.93 -12.10 11.86
C LEU A 135 3.33 -12.64 11.53
N GLY A 136 4.36 -11.86 11.85
CA GLY A 136 5.73 -12.13 11.42
C GLY A 136 5.89 -11.82 9.93
N MET A 137 6.23 -12.82 9.13
CA MET A 137 6.31 -12.71 7.66
C MET A 137 4.97 -12.94 6.96
N LEU A 138 3.99 -13.52 7.67
CA LEU A 138 2.65 -13.73 7.11
C LEU A 138 1.89 -12.42 7.15
N VAL A 139 1.36 -12.00 6.01
CA VAL A 139 0.62 -10.74 5.85
C VAL A 139 -0.77 -11.03 5.33
N LEU A 140 -1.78 -10.57 6.07
CA LEU A 140 -3.19 -10.76 5.74
C LEU A 140 -3.80 -9.42 5.32
N PRO A 141 -4.46 -9.32 4.15
CA PRO A 141 -5.18 -8.11 3.77
C PRO A 141 -6.33 -7.86 4.75
N VAL A 142 -6.54 -6.60 5.10
CA VAL A 142 -7.65 -6.16 5.95
C VAL A 142 -8.54 -5.24 5.11
N GLN A 143 -9.81 -5.62 5.00
CA GLN A 143 -10.85 -4.83 4.31
C GLN A 143 -11.44 -3.77 5.23
#